data_AF-A0A3M2RI68-F1
#
_entry.id   AF-A0A3M2RI68-F1
#
_cell.length_a   1.000
_cell.length_b   1.000
_cell.length_c   1.000
_cell.angle_alpha   90.00
_cell.angle_beta   90.00
_cell.angle_gamma   90.00
#
_symmetry.space_group_name_H-M   'P 1'
#
loop_
_entity.id
_entity.type
_entity.pdbx_description
1 polymer ?
#
loop_
_entity_poly.entity_id
_entity_poly.type
_entity_poly.pdbx_seq_one_letter_code
_entity_poly.pdbx_strand_id
1 'polypeptide(L)'
;MAPDFDFPVTKSLYDMINVFPNKVDVFGSSARLSEPLRTIMNDPSLDQQFIKTLSIDQLSSYRLLQEWFKAQDQDPASAKNAKTALKDVSTANLGTTSYHASLARLYTREMSTTKKFSVRPGKRQRLADLRELRQKAATIAACQRIAISICSTTSLASSNEMSVTIKPPYGASIDPGFWIEKAESDGLPYYLWDTHDRKVAILADLMAITQEAPEYVAISHTWGNSISAVRGWCHVPNVPWKIPYLDKLDVMELPEMLAHLSEEWRYVWIDLLAIPQGCNSDVLATRQRTEIKKQPDIFRNAKTAIAWFSDIQNWTLAPSVLQYLGLKFMMATSGDVINSAQAIEREALARSQLDETVELMAWSWPDLADRKEKPGTPNDWFTSTWTLQETCIRPDMLLATAKFEFLKVTDNMMVCINDIAALCLVSKELIKGDQPRAVQDVLQTFENSGLVDLLDLQPLRVIPEDKKLGRPARLFQDSIANIRKFSGQTLGENAKAKPYRLSPSSQPSAIRSNLYEIGTFALLSPIIISVLAVEVCYTTVKRRFN
;
A
#
# COMPACT_ATOMS: atom_id res chain seq x y z
N MET A 1 -16.11 25.33 -2.17
CA MET A 1 -17.14 24.27 -2.18
C MET A 1 -16.50 23.04 -2.79
N ALA A 2 -16.26 21.99 -2.00
CA ALA A 2 -15.79 20.72 -2.58
C ALA A 2 -16.94 20.11 -3.41
N PRO A 3 -16.66 19.47 -4.55
CA PRO A 3 -17.70 18.82 -5.35
C PRO A 3 -18.44 17.78 -4.50
N ASP A 4 -19.77 17.74 -4.64
CA ASP A 4 -20.58 16.68 -4.05
C ASP A 4 -20.21 15.37 -4.74
N PHE A 5 -19.35 14.58 -4.10
CA PHE A 5 -19.07 13.21 -4.53
C PHE A 5 -20.35 12.40 -4.39
N ASP A 6 -20.96 12.03 -5.52
CA ASP A 6 -22.16 11.22 -5.57
C ASP A 6 -21.80 9.77 -5.20
N PHE A 7 -21.73 9.49 -3.90
CA PHE A 7 -21.38 8.16 -3.42
C PHE A 7 -22.45 7.16 -3.89
N PRO A 8 -22.04 6.02 -4.50
CA PRO A 8 -22.99 4.98 -4.89
C PRO A 8 -23.84 4.59 -3.69
N VAL A 9 -25.15 4.58 -3.87
CA VAL A 9 -26.11 4.27 -2.79
C VAL A 9 -25.84 2.85 -2.31
N THR A 10 -25.44 2.70 -1.04
CA THR A 10 -25.35 1.40 -0.39
C THR A 10 -26.73 0.76 -0.38
N LYS A 11 -26.94 -0.26 -1.20
CA LYS A 11 -28.16 -1.06 -1.17
C LYS A 11 -28.14 -1.92 0.09
N SER A 12 -29.24 -1.96 0.84
CA SER A 12 -29.33 -2.92 1.95
C SER A 12 -29.47 -4.35 1.41
N LEU A 13 -29.11 -5.36 2.20
CA LEU A 13 -29.35 -6.76 1.84
C LEU A 13 -30.82 -7.02 1.48
N TYR A 14 -31.75 -6.31 2.13
CA TYR A 14 -33.16 -6.38 1.80
C TYR A 14 -33.46 -5.87 0.38
N ASP A 15 -32.89 -4.72 0.01
CA ASP A 15 -33.03 -4.16 -1.34
C ASP A 15 -32.39 -5.06 -2.41
N MET A 16 -31.31 -5.75 -2.05
CA MET A 16 -30.59 -6.67 -2.93
C MET A 16 -31.32 -8.01 -3.08
N ILE A 17 -31.90 -8.56 -2.01
CA ILE A 17 -32.64 -9.83 -2.04
C ILE A 17 -33.94 -9.68 -2.84
N ASN A 18 -34.59 -8.52 -2.79
CA ASN A 18 -35.81 -8.28 -3.57
C ASN A 18 -35.58 -8.26 -5.10
N VAL A 19 -34.32 -8.30 -5.55
CA VAL A 19 -33.96 -8.47 -6.98
C VAL A 19 -34.11 -9.93 -7.45
N PHE A 20 -34.34 -10.89 -6.54
CA PHE A 20 -34.54 -12.30 -6.87
C PHE A 20 -36.04 -12.67 -6.84
N PRO A 21 -36.79 -12.47 -7.95
CA PRO A 21 -38.26 -12.54 -7.97
C PRO A 21 -38.85 -13.92 -7.63
N ASN A 22 -38.05 -14.99 -7.64
CA ASN A 22 -38.52 -16.37 -7.49
C ASN A 22 -38.10 -17.06 -6.18
N LYS A 23 -37.48 -16.36 -5.21
CA LYS A 23 -36.97 -16.98 -3.97
C LYS A 23 -37.43 -16.29 -2.68
N VAL A 24 -38.40 -15.36 -2.73
CA VAL A 24 -38.91 -14.67 -1.53
C VAL A 24 -39.54 -15.65 -0.53
N ASP A 25 -40.15 -16.73 -1.00
CA ASP A 25 -40.75 -17.77 -0.13
C ASP A 25 -39.71 -18.64 0.60
N VAL A 26 -38.44 -18.62 0.18
CA VAL A 26 -37.36 -19.40 0.82
C VAL A 26 -36.94 -18.78 2.16
N PHE A 27 -37.12 -17.47 2.32
CA PHE A 27 -36.70 -16.73 3.51
C PHE A 27 -37.90 -16.44 4.41
N GLY A 28 -38.45 -17.48 5.04
CA GLY A 28 -39.59 -17.36 5.96
C GLY A 28 -39.38 -16.33 7.08
N SER A 29 -40.47 -15.81 7.65
CA SER A 29 -40.50 -14.72 8.64
C SER A 29 -39.76 -14.96 9.97
N SER A 30 -39.21 -16.16 10.18
CA SER A 30 -38.47 -16.59 11.37
C SER A 30 -36.97 -16.86 11.12
N ALA A 31 -36.46 -16.61 9.91
CA ALA A 31 -35.07 -16.92 9.59
C ALA A 31 -34.11 -16.15 10.52
N ARG A 32 -33.14 -16.87 11.11
CA ARG A 32 -32.05 -16.27 11.89
C ARG A 32 -31.31 -15.28 10.99
N LEU A 33 -30.92 -14.13 11.55
CA LEU A 33 -30.38 -13.00 10.78
C LEU A 33 -29.24 -13.37 9.82
N SER A 34 -28.44 -14.43 10.07
CA SER A 34 -27.31 -14.88 9.25
C SER A 34 -27.64 -15.87 8.12
N GLU A 35 -28.82 -16.49 8.13
CA GLU A 35 -29.20 -17.55 7.17
C GLU A 35 -29.27 -17.08 5.71
N PRO A 36 -29.83 -15.90 5.38
CA PRO A 36 -29.97 -15.50 3.98
C PRO A 36 -28.63 -15.29 3.28
N LEU A 37 -27.68 -14.64 3.96
CA LEU A 37 -26.38 -14.38 3.37
C LEU A 37 -25.56 -15.66 3.20
N ARG A 38 -25.60 -16.58 4.18
CA ARG A 38 -24.97 -17.91 4.04
C ARG A 38 -25.58 -18.71 2.90
N THR A 39 -26.91 -18.63 2.70
CA THR A 39 -27.59 -19.29 1.58
C THR A 39 -27.10 -18.76 0.24
N ILE A 40 -26.96 -17.43 0.12
CA ILE A 40 -26.40 -16.79 -1.08
C ILE A 40 -24.96 -17.26 -1.31
N MET A 41 -24.12 -17.25 -0.27
CA MET A 41 -22.70 -17.65 -0.36
C MET A 41 -22.50 -19.11 -0.74
N ASN A 42 -23.43 -20.00 -0.36
CA ASN A 42 -23.36 -21.43 -0.63
C ASN A 42 -23.95 -21.83 -2.00
N ASP A 43 -24.65 -20.92 -2.69
CA ASP A 43 -25.19 -21.12 -4.04
C ASP A 43 -24.38 -20.28 -5.04
N PRO A 44 -23.47 -20.89 -5.84
CA PRO A 44 -22.58 -20.15 -6.74
C PRO A 44 -23.30 -19.24 -7.74
N SER A 45 -24.51 -19.62 -8.17
CA SER A 45 -25.30 -18.79 -9.08
C SER A 45 -25.84 -17.55 -8.36
N LEU A 46 -26.36 -17.72 -7.14
CA LEU A 46 -26.82 -16.58 -6.34
C LEU A 46 -25.65 -15.69 -5.93
N ASP A 47 -24.52 -16.26 -5.54
CA ASP A 47 -23.30 -15.53 -5.18
C ASP A 47 -22.85 -14.60 -6.32
N GLN A 48 -22.73 -15.13 -7.53
CA GLN A 48 -22.33 -14.34 -8.71
C GLN A 48 -23.33 -13.24 -9.06
N GLN A 49 -24.63 -13.51 -8.93
CA GLN A 49 -25.65 -12.48 -9.15
C GLN A 49 -25.59 -11.41 -8.06
N PHE A 50 -25.41 -11.80 -6.81
CA PHE A 50 -25.32 -10.89 -5.67
C PHE A 50 -24.08 -9.99 -5.78
N ILE A 51 -22.91 -10.54 -6.09
CA ILE A 51 -21.66 -9.80 -6.30
C ILE A 51 -21.83 -8.66 -7.31
N LYS A 52 -22.55 -8.89 -8.41
CA LYS A 52 -22.82 -7.86 -9.45
C LYS A 52 -23.67 -6.69 -8.95
N THR A 53 -24.38 -6.85 -7.81
CA THR A 53 -25.21 -5.79 -7.23
C THR A 53 -24.47 -4.92 -6.21
N LEU A 54 -23.29 -5.36 -5.74
CA LEU A 54 -22.53 -4.70 -4.70
C LEU A 54 -21.68 -3.56 -5.27
N SER A 55 -21.56 -2.46 -4.52
CA SER A 55 -20.47 -1.52 -4.75
C SER A 55 -19.11 -2.15 -4.43
N ILE A 56 -18.01 -1.53 -4.85
CA ILE A 56 -16.65 -2.00 -4.55
C ILE A 56 -16.46 -2.18 -3.02
N ASP A 57 -16.82 -1.18 -2.22
CA ASP A 57 -16.71 -1.29 -0.75
C ASP A 57 -17.59 -2.42 -0.16
N GLN A 58 -18.81 -2.60 -0.69
CA GLN A 58 -19.72 -3.65 -0.25
C GLN A 58 -19.19 -5.03 -0.64
N LEU A 59 -18.54 -5.15 -1.80
CA LEU A 59 -17.89 -6.37 -2.25
C LEU A 59 -16.73 -6.75 -1.32
N SER A 60 -15.90 -5.78 -0.92
CA SER A 60 -14.82 -6.03 0.06
C SER A 60 -15.38 -6.51 1.40
N SER A 61 -16.47 -5.89 1.86
CA SER A 61 -17.17 -6.29 3.09
C SER A 61 -17.77 -7.69 2.98
N TYR A 62 -18.38 -8.00 1.84
CA TYR A 62 -18.96 -9.31 1.55
C TYR A 62 -17.89 -10.41 1.57
N ARG A 63 -16.74 -10.18 0.94
CA ARG A 63 -15.64 -11.15 0.92
C ARG A 63 -15.05 -11.41 2.31
N LEU A 64 -14.86 -10.36 3.11
CA LEU A 64 -14.46 -10.50 4.53
C LEU A 64 -15.46 -11.37 5.31
N LEU A 65 -16.76 -11.19 5.05
CA LEU A 65 -17.80 -12.00 5.69
C LEU A 65 -17.82 -13.44 5.16
N GLN A 66 -17.55 -13.68 3.87
CA GLN A 66 -17.40 -15.04 3.33
C GLN A 66 -16.29 -15.81 4.05
N GLU A 67 -15.12 -15.18 4.20
CA GLU A 67 -13.99 -15.72 4.96
C GLU A 67 -14.38 -16.02 6.41
N TRP A 68 -15.06 -15.08 7.06
CA TRP A 68 -15.51 -15.23 8.44
C TRP A 68 -16.52 -16.37 8.62
N PHE A 69 -17.45 -16.58 7.69
CA PHE A 69 -18.37 -17.71 7.75
C PHE A 69 -17.70 -19.04 7.45
N LYS A 70 -16.81 -19.09 6.46
CA LYS A 70 -16.00 -20.29 6.17
C LYS A 70 -15.19 -20.72 7.40
N ALA A 71 -14.58 -19.77 8.10
CA ALA A 71 -13.84 -20.03 9.33
C ALA A 71 -14.75 -20.58 10.46
N GLN A 72 -16.04 -20.21 10.50
CA GLN A 72 -16.98 -20.79 11.47
C GLN A 72 -17.34 -22.23 11.10
N ASP A 73 -17.45 -22.54 9.82
CA ASP A 73 -17.82 -23.88 9.37
C ASP A 73 -16.65 -24.87 9.53
N GLN A 74 -15.42 -24.37 9.54
CA GLN A 74 -14.19 -25.18 9.70
C GLN A 74 -13.78 -25.40 11.17
N ASP A 75 -14.12 -24.49 12.08
CA ASP A 75 -13.70 -24.56 13.48
C ASP A 75 -14.89 -24.31 14.46
N PRO A 76 -15.27 -25.30 15.27
CA PRO A 76 -16.32 -25.15 16.28
C PRO A 76 -16.07 -24.03 17.30
N ALA A 77 -14.81 -23.74 17.65
CA ALA A 77 -14.47 -22.67 18.58
C ALA A 77 -14.75 -21.30 17.93
N SER A 78 -14.29 -21.10 16.70
CA SER A 78 -14.64 -19.97 15.83
C SER A 78 -16.16 -19.79 15.68
N ALA A 79 -16.93 -20.85 15.44
CA ALA A 79 -18.40 -20.79 15.38
C ALA A 79 -19.04 -20.29 16.69
N LYS A 80 -18.58 -20.83 17.83
CA LYS A 80 -19.04 -20.41 19.17
C LYS A 80 -18.72 -18.94 19.42
N ASN A 81 -17.50 -18.49 19.11
CA ASN A 81 -17.07 -17.10 19.28
C ASN A 81 -17.84 -16.14 18.37
N ALA A 82 -18.11 -16.52 17.11
CA ALA A 82 -18.94 -15.75 16.20
C ALA A 82 -20.37 -15.58 16.71
N LYS A 83 -20.98 -16.65 17.24
CA LYS A 83 -22.34 -16.61 17.82
C LYS A 83 -22.40 -15.70 19.04
N THR A 84 -21.42 -15.78 19.93
CA THR A 84 -21.30 -14.87 21.08
C THR A 84 -21.16 -13.43 20.63
N ALA A 85 -20.27 -13.17 19.66
CA ALA A 85 -20.07 -11.83 19.12
C ALA A 85 -21.35 -11.24 18.49
N LEU A 86 -22.12 -12.01 17.73
CA LEU A 86 -23.41 -11.56 17.17
C LEU A 86 -24.42 -11.21 18.27
N LYS A 87 -24.43 -11.97 19.38
CA LYS A 87 -25.27 -11.67 20.55
C LYS A 87 -24.82 -10.37 21.22
N ASP A 88 -23.52 -10.17 21.41
CA ASP A 88 -22.96 -8.99 22.09
C ASP A 88 -23.13 -7.71 21.26
N VAL A 89 -23.05 -7.81 19.93
CA VAL A 89 -23.35 -6.70 19.01
C VAL A 89 -24.79 -6.23 19.18
N SER A 90 -25.73 -7.15 19.44
CA SER A 90 -27.13 -6.81 19.65
C SER A 90 -27.40 -6.12 21.00
N THR A 91 -26.55 -6.34 22.00
CA THR A 91 -26.70 -5.80 23.36
C THR A 91 -25.82 -4.58 23.65
N ALA A 92 -25.03 -4.10 22.67
CA ALA A 92 -24.06 -3.00 22.79
C ALA A 92 -22.92 -3.24 23.82
N ASN A 93 -22.77 -4.45 24.34
CA ASN A 93 -21.73 -4.81 25.34
C ASN A 93 -20.49 -5.39 24.65
N LEU A 94 -19.71 -4.56 23.97
CA LEU A 94 -18.57 -5.07 23.20
C LEU A 94 -17.24 -4.51 23.69
N GLY A 95 -16.45 -5.38 24.33
CA GLY A 95 -14.99 -5.23 24.39
C GLY A 95 -14.40 -5.14 22.98
N THR A 96 -13.41 -4.27 22.79
CA THR A 96 -13.25 -3.48 21.55
C THR A 96 -12.31 -4.00 20.48
N THR A 97 -11.77 -5.22 20.55
CA THR A 97 -10.67 -5.64 19.67
C THR A 97 -10.72 -7.08 19.13
N SER A 98 -11.78 -7.85 19.36
CA SER A 98 -11.84 -9.23 18.86
C SER A 98 -12.17 -9.31 17.35
N TYR A 99 -11.59 -10.30 16.67
CA TYR A 99 -11.89 -10.64 15.29
C TYR A 99 -13.39 -10.87 15.05
N HIS A 100 -14.00 -11.78 15.82
CA HIS A 100 -15.43 -12.08 15.70
C HIS A 100 -16.32 -10.86 16.00
N ALA A 101 -15.94 -10.04 16.98
CA ALA A 101 -16.69 -8.82 17.32
C ALA A 101 -16.67 -7.81 16.15
N SER A 102 -15.51 -7.60 15.53
CA SER A 102 -15.36 -6.65 14.42
C SER A 102 -16.17 -7.09 13.19
N LEU A 103 -16.11 -8.37 12.82
CA LEU A 103 -16.84 -8.92 11.67
C LEU A 103 -18.35 -9.00 11.95
N ALA A 104 -18.77 -9.34 13.17
CA ALA A 104 -20.18 -9.34 13.56
C ALA A 104 -20.79 -7.92 13.55
N ARG A 105 -20.01 -6.90 13.94
CA ARG A 105 -20.43 -5.48 13.82
C ARG A 105 -20.62 -5.09 12.36
N LEU A 106 -19.65 -5.41 11.50
CA LEU A 106 -19.72 -5.16 10.06
C LEU A 106 -20.98 -5.82 9.46
N TYR A 107 -21.16 -7.11 9.72
CA TYR A 107 -22.34 -7.88 9.32
C TYR A 107 -23.65 -7.18 9.72
N THR A 108 -23.76 -6.82 11.01
CA THR A 108 -25.00 -6.26 11.57
C THR A 108 -25.31 -4.87 11.03
N ARG A 109 -24.29 -4.07 10.69
CA ARG A 109 -24.47 -2.68 10.24
C ARG A 109 -24.66 -2.57 8.73
N GLU A 110 -24.04 -3.46 7.96
CA GLU A 110 -24.01 -3.39 6.51
C GLU A 110 -24.98 -4.37 5.85
N MET A 111 -25.03 -5.61 6.34
CA MET A 111 -25.75 -6.71 5.70
C MET A 111 -27.05 -7.10 6.42
N SER A 112 -27.27 -6.69 7.67
CA SER A 112 -28.52 -7.02 8.37
C SER A 112 -29.72 -6.25 7.82
N THR A 113 -30.85 -6.94 7.65
CA THR A 113 -32.14 -6.38 7.20
C THR A 113 -32.91 -5.65 8.31
N THR A 114 -32.35 -5.56 9.52
CA THR A 114 -33.04 -4.99 10.68
C THR A 114 -33.31 -3.50 10.51
N LYS A 115 -34.56 -3.16 10.15
CA LYS A 115 -35.12 -1.79 10.02
C LYS A 115 -35.05 -0.91 11.29
N LYS A 116 -34.39 -1.36 12.37
CA LYS A 116 -34.49 -0.79 13.73
C LYS A 116 -33.51 0.33 14.07
N PHE A 117 -32.67 0.82 13.14
CA PHE A 117 -31.85 2.00 13.41
C PHE A 117 -32.70 3.28 13.30
N SER A 118 -33.41 3.59 14.39
CA SER A 118 -34.48 4.60 14.51
C SER A 118 -34.00 6.05 14.59
N VAL A 119 -32.69 6.30 14.64
CA VAL A 119 -32.11 7.64 14.51
C VAL A 119 -31.31 7.63 13.22
N ARG A 120 -31.76 8.39 12.21
CA ARG A 120 -31.06 8.50 10.93
C ARG A 120 -29.97 9.57 11.06
N PRO A 121 -28.69 9.23 11.29
CA PRO A 121 -27.63 10.14 10.92
C PRO A 121 -27.80 10.52 9.44
N GLY A 122 -27.36 11.72 9.07
CA GLY A 122 -27.33 12.12 7.66
C GLY A 122 -26.62 11.06 6.82
N LYS A 123 -27.07 10.84 5.57
CA LYS A 123 -26.53 9.81 4.64
C LYS A 123 -24.99 9.80 4.64
N ARG A 124 -24.37 10.99 4.62
CA ARG A 124 -22.90 11.17 4.64
C ARG A 124 -22.24 10.62 5.89
N GLN A 125 -22.76 10.91 7.08
CA GLN A 125 -22.21 10.40 8.34
C GLN A 125 -22.31 8.87 8.38
N ARG A 126 -23.45 8.31 7.97
CA ARG A 126 -23.63 6.85 7.90
C ARG A 126 -22.60 6.17 6.99
N LEU A 127 -22.32 6.76 5.83
CA LEU A 127 -21.32 6.23 4.90
C LEU A 127 -19.90 6.32 5.48
N ALA A 128 -19.58 7.41 6.18
CA ALA A 128 -18.30 7.55 6.88
C ALA A 128 -18.15 6.50 7.99
N ASP A 129 -19.18 6.32 8.82
CA ASP A 129 -19.19 5.32 9.91
C ASP A 129 -19.05 3.89 9.36
N LEU A 130 -19.75 3.57 8.25
CA LEU A 130 -19.61 2.27 7.59
C LEU A 130 -18.21 2.07 7.04
N ARG A 131 -17.62 3.09 6.43
CA ARG A 131 -16.26 3.02 5.88
C ARG A 131 -15.23 2.77 6.98
N GLU A 132 -15.33 3.46 8.10
CA GLU A 132 -14.49 3.22 9.28
C GLU A 132 -14.65 1.78 9.78
N LEU A 133 -15.90 1.30 9.86
CA LEU A 133 -16.20 -0.06 10.30
C LEU A 133 -15.62 -1.13 9.36
N ARG A 134 -15.74 -0.94 8.03
CA ARG A 134 -15.17 -1.82 7.01
C ARG A 134 -13.66 -1.89 7.13
N GLN A 135 -13.01 -0.73 7.24
CA GLN A 135 -11.57 -0.64 7.34
C GLN A 135 -11.07 -1.31 8.62
N LYS A 136 -11.71 -1.05 9.77
CA LYS A 136 -11.39 -1.74 11.03
C LYS A 136 -11.55 -3.26 10.92
N ALA A 137 -12.63 -3.74 10.31
CA ALA A 137 -12.84 -5.17 10.10
C ALA A 137 -11.76 -5.79 9.20
N ALA A 138 -11.35 -5.09 8.13
CA ALA A 138 -10.29 -5.53 7.24
C ALA A 138 -8.93 -5.59 7.94
N THR A 139 -8.58 -4.57 8.72
CA THR A 139 -7.36 -4.51 9.56
C THR A 139 -7.29 -5.73 10.49
N ILE A 140 -8.35 -5.98 11.25
CA ILE A 140 -8.39 -7.07 12.24
C ILE A 140 -8.39 -8.44 11.53
N ALA A 141 -9.08 -8.58 10.40
CA ALA A 141 -9.06 -9.80 9.60
C ALA A 141 -7.66 -10.09 9.02
N ALA A 142 -6.93 -9.07 8.56
CA ALA A 142 -5.56 -9.24 8.08
C ALA A 142 -4.63 -9.76 9.19
N CYS A 143 -4.69 -9.19 10.39
CA CYS A 143 -3.94 -9.69 11.55
C CYS A 143 -4.30 -11.15 11.87
N GLN A 144 -5.61 -11.49 11.84
CA GLN A 144 -6.08 -12.85 12.08
C GLN A 144 -5.56 -13.84 11.03
N ARG A 145 -5.55 -13.48 9.73
CA ARG A 145 -5.02 -14.33 8.66
C ARG A 145 -3.55 -14.66 8.86
N ILE A 146 -2.74 -13.64 9.15
CA ILE A 146 -1.32 -13.81 9.44
C ILE A 146 -1.16 -14.77 10.62
N ALA A 147 -1.87 -14.49 11.72
CA ALA A 147 -1.80 -15.29 12.93
C ALA A 147 -2.21 -16.75 12.71
N ILE A 148 -3.32 -17.01 12.01
CA ILE A 148 -3.78 -18.37 11.69
C ILE A 148 -2.74 -19.09 10.82
N SER A 149 -2.18 -18.42 9.80
CA SER A 149 -1.20 -19.04 8.90
C SER A 149 0.02 -19.59 9.66
N ILE A 150 0.46 -18.88 10.70
CA ILE A 150 1.57 -19.28 11.57
C ILE A 150 1.19 -20.56 12.33
N CYS A 151 0.04 -20.56 13.01
CA CYS A 151 -0.44 -21.70 13.78
C CYS A 151 -0.69 -22.95 12.91
N SER A 152 -1.19 -22.77 11.68
CA SER A 152 -1.46 -23.87 10.75
C SER A 152 -0.18 -24.57 10.27
N THR A 153 0.89 -23.81 10.04
CA THR A 153 2.17 -24.37 9.54
C THR A 153 2.80 -25.33 10.55
N THR A 154 2.71 -25.03 11.85
CA THR A 154 3.22 -25.89 12.92
C THR A 154 2.40 -27.16 13.08
N SER A 155 1.08 -27.10 12.83
CA SER A 155 0.21 -28.29 12.90
C SER A 155 0.43 -29.24 11.72
N LEU A 156 0.63 -28.69 10.52
CA LEU A 156 0.80 -29.46 9.28
C LEU A 156 2.14 -30.20 9.17
N ALA A 157 3.15 -29.85 9.97
CA ALA A 157 4.37 -30.66 10.08
C ALA A 157 4.09 -32.12 10.51
N SER A 158 2.88 -32.42 10.98
CA SER A 158 2.41 -33.77 11.32
C SER A 158 1.50 -34.43 10.27
N SER A 159 1.00 -33.69 9.26
CA SER A 159 0.06 -34.22 8.26
C SER A 159 0.45 -33.83 6.83
N ASN A 160 0.70 -34.83 6.00
CA ASN A 160 1.19 -34.72 4.61
C ASN A 160 0.20 -34.06 3.60
N GLU A 161 -0.88 -33.43 4.04
CA GLU A 161 -1.86 -32.79 3.14
C GLU A 161 -1.54 -31.30 2.95
N MET A 162 -0.88 -31.01 1.83
CA MET A 162 -0.51 -29.67 1.40
C MET A 162 -1.75 -28.90 0.90
N SER A 163 -2.52 -28.29 1.80
CA SER A 163 -3.58 -27.35 1.42
C SER A 163 -2.98 -25.98 1.16
N VAL A 164 -2.83 -25.61 -0.11
CA VAL A 164 -2.39 -24.28 -0.54
C VAL A 164 -3.44 -23.26 -0.11
N THR A 165 -3.13 -22.46 0.91
CA THR A 165 -4.02 -21.39 1.34
C THR A 165 -3.81 -20.20 0.43
N ILE A 166 -4.65 -20.08 -0.61
CA ILE A 166 -4.67 -18.90 -1.49
C ILE A 166 -5.00 -17.68 -0.62
N LYS A 167 -4.04 -16.75 -0.49
CA LYS A 167 -4.28 -15.45 0.15
C LYS A 167 -5.50 -14.82 -0.52
N PRO A 168 -6.54 -14.41 0.23
CA PRO A 168 -7.66 -13.71 -0.37
C PRO A 168 -7.14 -12.47 -1.13
N PRO A 169 -7.82 -12.05 -2.22
CA PRO A 169 -7.36 -10.96 -3.07
C PRO A 169 -7.42 -9.56 -2.39
N TYR A 170 -7.60 -9.51 -1.08
CA TYR A 170 -7.71 -8.30 -0.29
C TYR A 170 -6.83 -8.40 0.97
N GLY A 171 -5.99 -7.38 1.19
CA GLY A 171 -5.14 -7.23 2.37
C GLY A 171 -5.88 -6.55 3.53
N ALA A 172 -5.17 -5.76 4.30
CA ALA A 172 -5.76 -4.92 5.36
C ALA A 172 -6.53 -3.69 4.83
N SER A 173 -6.33 -3.28 3.58
CA SER A 173 -7.04 -2.14 2.95
C SER A 173 -8.23 -2.62 2.12
N ILE A 174 -9.40 -1.99 2.30
CA ILE A 174 -10.64 -2.39 1.61
C ILE A 174 -10.74 -1.90 0.16
N ASP A 175 -10.08 -0.79 -0.16
CA ASP A 175 -10.10 -0.14 -1.48
C ASP A 175 -8.82 0.71 -1.62
N PRO A 176 -7.69 0.12 -2.01
CA PRO A 176 -6.45 0.83 -2.31
C PRO A 176 -6.68 2.02 -3.27
N GLY A 177 -6.25 3.23 -2.87
CA GLY A 177 -6.33 4.41 -3.74
C GLY A 177 -7.74 4.95 -4.02
N PHE A 178 -8.74 4.61 -3.20
CA PHE A 178 -10.13 5.05 -3.37
C PHE A 178 -10.35 6.56 -3.48
N TRP A 179 -9.45 7.36 -2.90
CA TRP A 179 -9.55 8.83 -2.90
C TRP A 179 -9.06 9.48 -4.18
N ILE A 180 -8.47 8.69 -5.08
CA ILE A 180 -8.06 9.14 -6.41
C ILE A 180 -9.28 8.91 -7.30
N GLU A 181 -9.72 9.92 -8.04
CA GLU A 181 -10.78 9.74 -9.04
C GLU A 181 -10.27 8.78 -10.11
N LYS A 182 -11.09 7.82 -10.55
CA LYS A 182 -10.67 6.93 -11.64
C LYS A 182 -10.44 7.80 -12.88
N ALA A 183 -9.18 8.03 -13.22
CA ALA A 183 -8.85 8.61 -14.51
C ALA A 183 -9.40 7.66 -15.59
N GLU A 184 -10.04 8.24 -16.61
CA GLU A 184 -10.33 7.52 -17.84
C GLU A 184 -9.00 7.01 -18.46
N SER A 185 -9.06 6.22 -19.54
CA SER A 185 -7.97 5.44 -20.18
C SER A 185 -6.57 6.07 -20.32
N ASP A 186 -6.41 7.37 -20.06
CA ASP A 186 -5.15 8.12 -20.08
C ASP A 186 -4.14 7.70 -18.99
N GLY A 187 -4.57 6.93 -18.00
CA GLY A 187 -3.76 6.52 -16.84
C GLY A 187 -2.78 5.35 -17.07
N LEU A 188 -2.69 4.80 -18.27
CA LEU A 188 -1.79 3.68 -18.58
C LEU A 188 -0.37 4.16 -18.95
N PRO A 189 0.68 3.37 -18.63
CA PRO A 189 2.07 3.73 -18.94
C PRO A 189 2.35 3.70 -20.44
N TYR A 190 3.24 4.55 -20.93
CA TYR A 190 3.64 4.49 -22.34
C TYR A 190 4.59 3.33 -22.62
N TYR A 191 5.52 3.08 -21.69
CA TYR A 191 6.51 2.01 -21.78
C TYR A 191 6.28 0.98 -20.68
N LEU A 192 6.49 -0.29 -21.04
CA LEU A 192 6.59 -1.41 -20.11
C LEU A 192 7.90 -2.14 -20.39
N TRP A 193 8.47 -2.77 -19.37
CA TRP A 193 9.54 -3.75 -19.53
C TRP A 193 8.93 -5.14 -19.74
N ASP A 194 9.24 -5.79 -20.86
CA ASP A 194 8.90 -7.20 -21.09
C ASP A 194 10.00 -8.06 -20.43
N THR A 195 9.65 -8.73 -19.32
CA THR A 195 10.57 -9.56 -18.52
C THR A 195 11.01 -10.82 -19.26
N HIS A 196 10.20 -11.30 -20.20
CA HIS A 196 10.49 -12.48 -21.01
C HIS A 196 11.47 -12.12 -22.13
N ASP A 197 11.16 -11.10 -22.92
CA ASP A 197 11.98 -10.66 -24.05
C ASP A 197 13.15 -9.75 -23.64
N ARG A 198 13.22 -9.34 -22.37
CA ARG A 198 14.21 -8.42 -21.79
C ARG A 198 14.38 -7.14 -22.60
N LYS A 199 13.26 -6.47 -22.90
CA LYS A 199 13.23 -5.24 -23.70
C LYS A 199 12.14 -4.27 -23.26
N VAL A 200 12.32 -2.99 -23.61
CA VAL A 200 11.24 -2.01 -23.51
C VAL A 200 10.19 -2.28 -24.60
N ALA A 201 8.94 -2.44 -24.18
CA ALA A 201 7.76 -2.55 -25.03
C ALA A 201 6.95 -1.26 -24.99
N ILE A 202 6.41 -0.85 -26.14
CA ILE A 202 5.50 0.29 -26.25
C ILE A 202 4.08 -0.22 -26.06
N LEU A 203 3.34 0.35 -25.10
CA LEU A 203 2.01 -0.13 -24.75
C LEU A 203 1.04 -0.13 -25.96
N ALA A 204 1.10 0.91 -26.79
CA ALA A 204 0.25 1.02 -27.97
C ALA A 204 0.46 -0.15 -28.95
N ASP A 205 1.71 -0.59 -29.13
CA ASP A 205 2.04 -1.71 -30.01
C ASP A 205 1.52 -3.03 -29.43
N LEU A 206 1.62 -3.21 -28.11
CA LEU A 206 1.04 -4.37 -27.43
C LEU A 206 -0.48 -4.42 -27.61
N MET A 207 -1.17 -3.30 -27.37
CA MET A 207 -2.63 -3.19 -27.51
C MET A 207 -3.10 -3.40 -28.95
N ALA A 208 -2.31 -2.99 -29.95
CA ALA A 208 -2.63 -3.25 -31.36
C ALA A 208 -2.63 -4.75 -31.68
N ILE A 209 -1.83 -5.55 -30.97
CA ILE A 209 -1.74 -7.00 -31.14
C ILE A 209 -2.80 -7.73 -30.31
N THR A 210 -2.94 -7.39 -29.03
CA THR A 210 -3.80 -8.10 -28.07
C THR A 210 -5.23 -7.62 -28.04
N GLN A 211 -5.53 -6.44 -28.60
CA GLN A 211 -6.81 -5.73 -28.51
C GLN A 211 -7.21 -5.30 -27.08
N GLU A 212 -6.38 -5.59 -26.08
CA GLU A 212 -6.59 -5.28 -24.67
C GLU A 212 -5.30 -4.74 -24.04
N ALA A 213 -5.42 -3.87 -23.04
CA ALA A 213 -4.26 -3.42 -22.27
C ALA A 213 -3.69 -4.61 -21.47
N PRO A 214 -2.39 -4.92 -21.61
CA PRO A 214 -1.77 -6.00 -20.85
C PRO A 214 -1.79 -5.68 -19.34
N GLU A 215 -1.99 -6.72 -18.54
CA GLU A 215 -1.74 -6.63 -17.10
C GLU A 215 -0.23 -6.41 -16.85
N TYR A 216 0.10 -5.55 -15.89
CA TYR A 216 1.48 -5.28 -15.49
C TYR A 216 1.63 -5.10 -13.98
N VAL A 217 2.88 -5.18 -13.51
CA VAL A 217 3.27 -4.91 -12.12
C VAL A 217 4.04 -3.60 -12.03
N ALA A 218 3.70 -2.75 -11.07
CA ALA A 218 4.47 -1.55 -10.78
C ALA A 218 5.51 -1.83 -9.67
N ILE A 219 6.76 -1.44 -9.88
CA ILE A 219 7.82 -1.56 -8.88
C ILE A 219 8.17 -0.18 -8.34
N SER A 220 8.03 -0.03 -7.03
CA SER A 220 8.45 1.12 -6.23
C SER A 220 9.87 0.91 -5.73
N HIS A 221 10.76 1.86 -6.02
CA HIS A 221 12.18 1.80 -5.67
C HIS A 221 12.77 3.19 -5.40
N THR A 222 13.90 3.25 -4.68
CA THR A 222 14.64 4.49 -4.36
C THR A 222 15.96 4.60 -5.11
N TRP A 223 16.01 5.42 -6.16
CA TRP A 223 17.27 5.65 -6.90
C TRP A 223 17.77 7.11 -6.89
N GLY A 224 16.89 8.10 -6.70
CA GLY A 224 17.23 9.52 -6.89
C GLY A 224 18.40 10.05 -6.03
N ASN A 225 18.58 9.50 -4.83
CA ASN A 225 19.69 9.88 -3.92
C ASN A 225 20.93 8.99 -4.07
N SER A 226 20.89 8.02 -4.98
CA SER A 226 21.94 7.00 -5.14
C SER A 226 22.64 7.07 -6.49
N ILE A 227 22.43 8.14 -7.27
CA ILE A 227 23.13 8.34 -8.55
C ILE A 227 24.64 8.47 -8.28
N SER A 228 25.41 7.59 -8.91
CA SER A 228 26.86 7.56 -8.77
C SER A 228 27.49 8.79 -9.42
N ALA A 229 28.08 9.66 -8.59
CA ALA A 229 28.80 10.84 -9.06
C ALA A 229 30.02 10.49 -9.92
N VAL A 230 30.58 9.28 -9.73
CA VAL A 230 31.80 8.82 -10.41
C VAL A 230 31.48 8.13 -11.74
N ARG A 231 30.50 7.21 -11.75
CA ARG A 231 30.24 6.36 -12.92
C ARG A 231 29.34 7.01 -13.98
N GLY A 232 28.51 7.99 -13.60
CA GLY A 232 27.67 8.73 -14.54
C GLY A 232 26.52 7.89 -15.09
N TRP A 233 26.48 7.70 -16.42
CA TRP A 233 25.34 7.09 -17.15
C TRP A 233 25.76 5.84 -17.91
N CYS A 234 24.91 4.81 -17.95
CA CYS A 234 25.12 3.56 -18.66
C CYS A 234 24.09 3.32 -19.77
N HIS A 235 24.36 2.35 -20.63
CA HIS A 235 23.41 1.80 -21.59
C HIS A 235 23.02 0.39 -21.16
N VAL A 236 21.79 0.22 -20.69
CA VAL A 236 21.22 -1.10 -20.42
C VAL A 236 20.72 -1.70 -21.75
N PRO A 237 21.02 -2.97 -22.05
CA PRO A 237 20.56 -3.62 -23.28
C PRO A 237 19.05 -3.46 -23.49
N ASN A 238 18.65 -3.19 -24.74
CA ASN A 238 17.25 -3.02 -25.16
C ASN A 238 16.48 -1.88 -24.46
N VAL A 239 17.19 -0.94 -23.82
CA VAL A 239 16.63 0.32 -23.33
C VAL A 239 17.05 1.45 -24.30
N PRO A 240 16.10 2.18 -24.92
CA PRO A 240 16.44 3.21 -25.92
C PRO A 240 17.16 4.45 -25.37
N TRP A 241 17.22 4.60 -24.05
CA TRP A 241 17.84 5.74 -23.36
C TRP A 241 18.91 5.27 -22.37
N LYS A 242 19.70 6.23 -21.89
CA LYS A 242 20.73 5.96 -20.87
C LYS A 242 20.11 5.93 -19.48
N ILE A 243 20.64 5.10 -18.58
CA ILE A 243 20.20 5.01 -17.18
C ILE A 243 21.33 5.49 -16.28
N PRO A 244 21.05 6.20 -15.16
CA PRO A 244 22.11 6.55 -14.23
C PRO A 244 22.70 5.31 -13.56
N TYR A 245 24.02 5.28 -13.37
CA TYR A 245 24.62 4.31 -12.46
C TYR A 245 24.17 4.61 -11.03
N LEU A 246 23.91 3.56 -10.26
CA LEU A 246 23.54 3.69 -8.86
C LEU A 246 24.64 3.11 -7.97
N ASP A 247 24.94 3.75 -6.84
CA ASP A 247 25.98 3.28 -5.91
C ASP A 247 25.58 1.99 -5.18
N LYS A 248 24.28 1.78 -4.97
CA LYS A 248 23.71 0.64 -4.23
C LYS A 248 23.19 -0.50 -5.13
N LEU A 249 23.22 -0.32 -6.46
CA LEU A 249 22.62 -1.26 -7.41
C LEU A 249 23.37 -1.23 -8.74
N ASP A 250 23.80 -2.40 -9.21
CA ASP A 250 24.27 -2.54 -10.59
C ASP A 250 23.08 -2.59 -11.55
N VAL A 251 22.72 -1.43 -12.09
CA VAL A 251 21.61 -1.28 -13.03
C VAL A 251 21.77 -2.11 -14.31
N MET A 252 22.98 -2.60 -14.62
CA MET A 252 23.22 -3.49 -15.76
C MET A 252 22.70 -4.91 -15.53
N GLU A 253 22.56 -5.33 -14.27
CA GLU A 253 22.02 -6.65 -13.91
C GLU A 253 20.48 -6.65 -13.88
N LEU A 254 19.85 -5.47 -13.90
CA LEU A 254 18.39 -5.31 -13.77
C LEU A 254 17.58 -6.17 -14.77
N PRO A 255 17.95 -6.31 -16.06
CA PRO A 255 17.30 -7.24 -16.99
C PRO A 255 17.25 -8.69 -16.51
N GLU A 256 18.35 -9.18 -15.91
CA GLU A 256 18.44 -10.55 -15.39
C GLU A 256 17.61 -10.69 -14.10
N MET A 257 17.72 -9.70 -13.21
CA MET A 257 16.97 -9.69 -11.96
C MET A 257 15.46 -9.73 -12.22
N LEU A 258 14.97 -8.92 -13.16
CA LEU A 258 13.56 -8.89 -13.54
C LEU A 258 13.10 -10.13 -14.32
N ALA A 259 14.00 -10.89 -14.95
CA ALA A 259 13.63 -12.11 -15.66
C ALA A 259 13.02 -13.16 -14.71
N HIS A 260 13.40 -13.16 -13.42
CA HIS A 260 12.83 -14.04 -12.39
C HIS A 260 11.33 -13.78 -12.16
N LEU A 261 10.84 -12.57 -12.47
CA LEU A 261 9.43 -12.23 -12.36
C LEU A 261 8.60 -12.78 -13.53
N SER A 262 9.24 -13.23 -14.62
CA SER A 262 8.55 -13.64 -15.86
C SER A 262 7.64 -14.86 -15.70
N GLU A 263 7.84 -15.66 -14.66
CA GLU A 263 6.97 -16.80 -14.33
C GLU A 263 5.55 -16.34 -13.94
N GLU A 264 5.43 -15.20 -13.25
CA GLU A 264 4.14 -14.68 -12.77
C GLU A 264 3.70 -13.43 -13.54
N TRP A 265 4.66 -12.59 -13.98
CA TRP A 265 4.40 -11.30 -14.59
C TRP A 265 5.34 -11.02 -15.77
N ARG A 266 4.74 -10.99 -16.97
CA ARG A 266 5.47 -10.66 -18.20
C ARG A 266 5.81 -9.17 -18.30
N TYR A 267 4.90 -8.28 -17.89
CA TYR A 267 5.10 -6.84 -18.05
C TYR A 267 5.31 -6.16 -16.71
N VAL A 268 6.35 -5.37 -16.62
CA VAL A 268 6.74 -4.62 -15.42
C VAL A 268 6.88 -3.14 -15.78
N TRP A 269 6.40 -2.28 -14.89
CA TRP A 269 6.71 -0.87 -14.90
C TRP A 269 7.66 -0.56 -13.73
N ILE A 270 8.86 -0.09 -14.04
CA ILE A 270 9.82 0.46 -13.09
C ILE A 270 10.38 1.74 -13.70
N ASP A 271 10.43 2.81 -12.93
CA ASP A 271 10.80 4.14 -13.40
C ASP A 271 12.15 4.19 -14.14
N LEU A 272 13.15 3.42 -13.72
CA LEU A 272 14.46 3.31 -14.37
C LEU A 272 14.36 2.84 -15.84
N LEU A 273 13.47 1.88 -16.12
CA LEU A 273 13.33 1.23 -17.43
C LEU A 273 12.13 1.72 -18.25
N ALA A 274 11.13 2.32 -17.60
CA ALA A 274 9.87 2.73 -18.22
C ALA A 274 9.72 4.26 -18.36
N ILE A 275 10.61 5.05 -17.77
CA ILE A 275 10.67 6.49 -17.96
C ILE A 275 11.98 6.84 -18.68
N PRO A 276 11.94 7.58 -19.81
CA PRO A 276 13.16 8.08 -20.43
C PRO A 276 14.05 8.84 -19.46
N GLN A 277 15.28 8.38 -19.30
CA GLN A 277 16.30 8.99 -18.45
C GLN A 277 17.39 9.66 -19.31
N GLY A 278 18.10 10.66 -18.76
CA GLY A 278 19.21 11.32 -19.47
C GLY A 278 18.83 11.92 -20.83
N CYS A 279 17.61 12.47 -20.93
CA CYS A 279 17.00 12.89 -22.19
C CYS A 279 17.88 13.92 -22.95
N ASN A 280 18.30 13.55 -24.15
CA ASN A 280 19.04 14.42 -25.08
C ASN A 280 18.16 15.00 -26.21
N SER A 281 16.85 14.70 -26.20
CA SER A 281 15.88 15.20 -27.17
C SER A 281 14.62 15.71 -26.49
N ASP A 282 13.99 16.73 -27.10
CA ASP A 282 12.75 17.34 -26.60
C ASP A 282 11.59 16.34 -26.54
N VAL A 283 11.57 15.37 -27.46
CA VAL A 283 10.54 14.31 -27.50
C VAL A 283 10.65 13.42 -26.26
N LEU A 284 11.85 12.92 -25.94
CA LEU A 284 12.06 12.10 -24.76
C LEU A 284 11.87 12.90 -23.47
N ALA A 285 12.30 14.16 -23.42
CA ALA A 285 12.08 15.03 -22.26
C ALA A 285 10.58 15.34 -22.03
N THR A 286 9.80 15.47 -23.10
CA THR A 286 8.35 15.63 -23.02
C THR A 286 7.68 14.33 -22.58
N ARG A 287 8.14 13.19 -23.09
CA ARG A 287 7.66 11.87 -22.68
C ARG A 287 7.96 11.60 -21.20
N GLN A 288 9.18 11.87 -20.74
CA GLN A 288 9.60 11.75 -19.34
C GLN A 288 8.65 12.54 -18.42
N ARG A 289 8.42 13.83 -18.70
CA ARG A 289 7.50 14.67 -17.91
C ARG A 289 6.07 14.14 -17.91
N THR A 290 5.62 13.60 -19.03
CA THR A 290 4.28 13.00 -19.16
C THR A 290 4.16 11.75 -18.30
N GLU A 291 5.13 10.82 -18.38
CA GLU A 291 5.12 9.59 -17.58
C GLU A 291 5.23 9.89 -16.07
N ILE A 292 6.09 10.84 -15.66
CA ILE A 292 6.19 11.26 -14.26
C ILE A 292 4.84 11.78 -13.75
N LYS A 293 4.13 12.59 -14.54
CA LYS A 293 2.79 13.09 -14.17
C LYS A 293 1.77 11.96 -14.01
N LYS A 294 1.91 10.88 -14.78
CA LYS A 294 1.00 9.72 -14.79
C LYS A 294 1.31 8.68 -13.71
N GLN A 295 2.44 8.78 -12.98
CA GLN A 295 2.84 7.78 -12.00
C GLN A 295 1.72 7.35 -11.03
N PRO A 296 0.90 8.26 -10.47
CA PRO A 296 -0.20 7.85 -9.60
C PRO A 296 -1.20 6.91 -10.28
N ASP A 297 -1.56 7.21 -11.53
CA ASP A 297 -2.49 6.39 -12.30
C ASP A 297 -1.85 5.07 -12.74
N ILE A 298 -0.56 5.10 -13.07
CA ILE A 298 0.20 3.89 -13.43
C ILE A 298 0.23 2.90 -12.25
N PHE A 299 0.55 3.35 -11.03
CA PHE A 299 0.53 2.46 -9.86
C PHE A 299 -0.86 1.93 -9.55
N ARG A 300 -1.88 2.79 -9.71
CA ARG A 300 -3.27 2.42 -9.47
C ARG A 300 -3.78 1.37 -10.45
N ASN A 301 -3.45 1.50 -11.73
CA ASN A 301 -3.91 0.59 -12.79
C ASN A 301 -3.07 -0.69 -12.87
N ALA A 302 -1.94 -0.78 -12.17
CA ALA A 302 -1.16 -2.00 -12.09
C ALA A 302 -1.95 -3.13 -11.42
N LYS A 303 -1.76 -4.37 -11.87
CA LYS A 303 -2.38 -5.55 -11.26
C LYS A 303 -1.92 -5.72 -9.81
N THR A 304 -0.61 -5.66 -9.61
CA THR A 304 0.02 -5.65 -8.29
C THR A 304 1.14 -4.60 -8.24
N ALA A 305 1.63 -4.31 -7.04
CA ALA A 305 2.77 -3.44 -6.83
C ALA A 305 3.81 -4.12 -5.92
N ILE A 306 5.09 -3.79 -6.14
CA ILE A 306 6.21 -4.33 -5.36
C ILE A 306 7.00 -3.16 -4.77
N ALA A 307 7.20 -3.17 -3.46
CA ALA A 307 8.21 -2.38 -2.77
C ALA A 307 9.54 -3.14 -2.84
N TRP A 308 10.44 -2.69 -3.72
CA TRP A 308 11.69 -3.37 -4.00
C TRP A 308 12.87 -2.74 -3.25
N PHE A 309 13.45 -3.52 -2.35
CA PHE A 309 14.58 -3.14 -1.50
C PHE A 309 15.87 -3.69 -2.10
N SER A 310 16.53 -2.90 -2.95
CA SER A 310 17.76 -3.33 -3.64
C SER A 310 18.94 -3.58 -2.70
N ASP A 311 18.88 -3.10 -1.46
CA ASP A 311 19.91 -3.22 -0.44
C ASP A 311 19.64 -4.33 0.60
N ILE A 312 18.45 -4.94 0.58
CA ILE A 312 18.12 -6.09 1.42
C ILE A 312 18.44 -7.36 0.62
N GLN A 313 19.35 -8.20 1.13
CA GLN A 313 19.76 -9.42 0.42
C GLN A 313 18.87 -10.63 0.70
N ASN A 314 18.31 -10.73 1.91
CA ASN A 314 17.48 -11.84 2.37
C ASN A 314 16.57 -11.38 3.52
N TRP A 315 15.52 -12.16 3.80
CA TRP A 315 14.63 -11.99 4.94
C TRP A 315 14.95 -13.03 6.03
N THR A 316 15.67 -12.64 7.07
CA THR A 316 16.02 -13.44 8.26
C THR A 316 15.16 -13.09 9.47
N LEU A 317 15.10 -11.82 9.87
CA LEU A 317 14.45 -11.35 11.11
C LEU A 317 13.03 -10.84 10.88
N ALA A 318 12.77 -10.14 9.78
CA ALA A 318 11.45 -9.59 9.49
C ALA A 318 10.32 -10.65 9.57
N PRO A 319 10.46 -11.87 9.01
CA PRO A 319 9.48 -12.93 9.19
C PRO A 319 9.21 -13.26 10.67
N SER A 320 10.26 -13.41 11.50
CA SER A 320 10.11 -13.74 12.92
C SER A 320 9.45 -12.62 13.73
N VAL A 321 9.74 -11.35 13.42
CA VAL A 321 9.07 -10.21 14.04
C VAL A 321 7.57 -10.20 13.71
N LEU A 322 7.22 -10.40 12.44
CA LEU A 322 5.83 -10.46 12.02
C LEU A 322 5.09 -11.68 12.60
N GLN A 323 5.78 -12.81 12.73
CA GLN A 323 5.26 -13.99 13.44
C GLN A 323 4.92 -13.66 14.90
N TYR A 324 5.86 -13.03 15.61
CA TYR A 324 5.66 -12.60 16.99
C TYR A 324 4.45 -11.66 17.14
N LEU A 325 4.35 -10.63 16.30
CA LEU A 325 3.23 -9.67 16.32
C LEU A 325 1.89 -10.36 16.04
N GLY A 326 1.83 -11.27 15.05
CA GLY A 326 0.65 -12.04 14.73
C GLY A 326 0.19 -12.95 15.88
N LEU A 327 1.13 -13.63 16.54
CA LEU A 327 0.83 -14.49 17.70
C LEU A 327 0.36 -13.69 18.90
N LYS A 328 0.99 -12.54 19.20
CA LYS A 328 0.53 -11.61 20.23
C LYS A 328 -0.89 -11.13 19.99
N PHE A 329 -1.21 -10.79 18.74
CA PHE A 329 -2.56 -10.46 18.34
C PHE A 329 -3.52 -11.62 18.61
N MET A 330 -3.18 -12.85 18.20
CA MET A 330 -4.03 -14.02 18.45
C MET A 330 -4.26 -14.26 19.93
N MET A 331 -3.21 -14.24 20.76
CA MET A 331 -3.33 -14.45 22.21
C MET A 331 -4.22 -13.41 22.89
N ALA A 332 -4.15 -12.16 22.45
CA ALA A 332 -4.94 -11.10 23.03
C ALA A 332 -6.41 -11.11 22.56
N THR A 333 -6.71 -11.76 21.42
CA THR A 333 -8.05 -11.75 20.81
C THR A 333 -8.76 -13.10 20.84
N SER A 334 -8.03 -14.19 21.10
CA SER A 334 -8.53 -15.57 21.11
C SER A 334 -8.24 -16.20 22.48
N GLY A 335 -9.28 -16.40 23.28
CA GLY A 335 -9.15 -16.91 24.65
C GLY A 335 -8.71 -18.39 24.78
N ASP A 336 -8.84 -19.18 23.71
CA ASP A 336 -8.72 -20.65 23.77
C ASP A 336 -7.50 -21.23 23.00
N VAL A 337 -6.82 -20.46 22.12
CA VAL A 337 -5.73 -20.97 21.24
C VAL A 337 -4.34 -20.90 21.90
N ILE A 338 -4.30 -20.93 23.23
CA ILE A 338 -3.15 -20.44 23.99
C ILE A 338 -1.92 -21.37 23.91
N ASN A 339 -2.11 -22.70 23.89
CA ASN A 339 -0.97 -23.61 24.13
C ASN A 339 -0.02 -23.76 22.93
N SER A 340 -0.55 -23.92 21.70
CA SER A 340 0.31 -24.02 20.50
C SER A 340 0.94 -22.66 20.15
N ALA A 341 0.17 -21.57 20.28
CA ALA A 341 0.66 -20.22 20.04
C ALA A 341 1.81 -19.84 20.99
N GLN A 342 1.79 -20.26 22.26
CA GLN A 342 2.85 -19.97 23.23
C GLN A 342 4.20 -20.60 22.88
N ALA A 343 4.22 -21.83 22.36
CA ALA A 343 5.47 -22.47 21.99
C ALA A 343 6.13 -21.74 20.80
N ILE A 344 5.35 -21.45 19.76
CA ILE A 344 5.82 -20.74 18.56
C ILE A 344 6.22 -19.30 18.93
N GLU A 345 5.46 -18.64 19.81
CA GLU A 345 5.77 -17.29 20.26
C GLU A 345 7.13 -17.25 20.96
N ARG A 346 7.46 -18.22 21.81
CA ARG A 346 8.77 -18.28 22.47
C ARG A 346 9.91 -18.43 21.46
N GLU A 347 9.69 -19.22 20.40
CA GLU A 347 10.69 -19.39 19.35
C GLU A 347 10.86 -18.11 18.52
N ALA A 348 9.76 -17.50 18.07
CA ALA A 348 9.78 -16.22 17.36
C ALA A 348 10.40 -15.12 18.23
N LEU A 349 10.08 -15.12 19.53
CA LEU A 349 10.66 -14.21 20.53
C LEU A 349 12.17 -14.42 20.64
N ALA A 350 12.63 -15.67 20.81
CA ALA A 350 14.06 -15.97 20.92
C ALA A 350 14.85 -15.50 19.70
N ARG A 351 14.31 -15.66 18.49
CA ARG A 351 14.92 -15.13 17.26
C ARG A 351 14.89 -13.60 17.19
N SER A 352 13.79 -12.98 17.63
CA SER A 352 13.65 -11.51 17.67
C SER A 352 14.46 -10.81 18.77
N GLN A 353 14.96 -11.58 19.75
CA GLN A 353 15.81 -11.13 20.85
C GLN A 353 17.29 -11.12 20.48
N LEU A 354 17.67 -11.60 19.30
CA LEU A 354 18.99 -11.32 18.74
C LEU A 354 19.14 -9.78 18.73
N ASP A 355 20.27 -9.26 19.22
CA ASP A 355 20.58 -7.82 19.28
C ASP A 355 20.89 -7.25 17.87
N GLU A 356 20.20 -7.78 16.87
CA GLU A 356 20.32 -7.49 15.47
C GLU A 356 19.16 -6.58 15.05
N THR A 357 19.47 -5.61 14.19
CA THR A 357 18.46 -4.73 13.59
C THR A 357 17.71 -5.47 12.49
N VAL A 358 16.38 -5.37 12.49
CA VAL A 358 15.55 -5.87 11.39
C VAL A 358 15.97 -5.22 10.06
N GLU A 359 15.83 -5.95 8.95
CA GLU A 359 16.25 -5.58 7.60
C GLU A 359 15.54 -4.35 7.05
N LEU A 360 14.40 -3.99 7.64
CA LEU A 360 13.67 -2.76 7.32
C LEU A 360 14.38 -1.50 7.83
N MET A 361 15.43 -1.66 8.65
CA MET A 361 16.33 -0.60 9.07
C MET A 361 17.53 -0.51 8.12
N ALA A 362 18.07 0.68 7.93
CA ALA A 362 19.33 0.87 7.24
C ALA A 362 20.45 0.13 7.99
N TRP A 363 21.07 -0.82 7.29
CA TRP A 363 22.27 -1.49 7.75
C TRP A 363 23.47 -0.56 7.55
N SER A 364 24.31 -0.43 8.57
CA SER A 364 25.63 0.16 8.38
C SER A 364 26.48 -0.82 7.56
N TRP A 365 26.56 -0.61 6.25
CA TRP A 365 27.48 -1.38 5.39
C TRP A 365 28.92 -1.16 5.87
N PRO A 366 29.64 -2.21 6.30
CA PRO A 366 30.99 -2.06 6.87
C PRO A 366 32.01 -1.47 5.87
N ASP A 367 31.82 -1.69 4.57
CA ASP A 367 32.77 -1.31 3.52
C ASP A 367 32.57 0.10 2.93
N LEU A 368 31.54 0.83 3.38
CA LEU A 368 31.33 2.24 2.99
C LEU A 368 31.62 3.16 4.18
N ALA A 369 32.87 3.13 4.66
CA ALA A 369 33.37 3.89 5.81
C ALA A 369 33.09 5.41 5.75
N ASP A 370 32.78 5.95 4.57
CA ASP A 370 32.46 7.38 4.37
C ASP A 370 30.98 7.74 4.56
N ARG A 371 30.07 6.76 4.65
CA ARG A 371 28.63 7.04 4.85
C ARG A 371 28.31 7.13 6.34
N LYS A 372 28.01 8.35 6.81
CA LYS A 372 27.51 8.65 8.17
C LYS A 372 26.06 8.17 8.40
N GLU A 373 25.64 7.07 7.78
CA GLU A 373 24.32 6.50 8.06
C GLU A 373 24.36 5.97 9.49
N LYS A 374 23.49 6.51 10.35
CA LYS A 374 23.43 6.09 11.74
C LYS A 374 22.70 4.75 11.79
N PRO A 375 23.32 3.70 12.36
CA PRO A 375 22.61 2.46 12.66
C PRO A 375 21.29 2.74 13.36
N GLY A 376 20.25 1.99 13.02
CA GLY A 376 18.91 2.20 13.58
C GLY A 376 18.13 3.36 12.96
N THR A 377 18.48 3.79 11.74
CA THR A 377 17.57 4.59 10.90
C THR A 377 16.74 3.67 9.99
N PRO A 378 15.49 4.01 9.63
CA PRO A 378 14.73 3.23 8.65
C PRO A 378 15.44 3.16 7.30
N ASN A 379 15.22 2.08 6.54
CA ASN A 379 15.68 1.97 5.16
C ASN A 379 15.21 3.18 4.32
N ASP A 380 16.01 3.61 3.34
CA ASP A 380 15.74 4.78 2.49
C ASP A 380 14.36 4.70 1.82
N TRP A 381 13.90 3.49 1.50
CA TRP A 381 12.56 3.26 0.96
C TRP A 381 11.45 3.76 1.89
N PHE A 382 11.58 3.62 3.21
CA PHE A 382 10.60 4.12 4.19
C PHE A 382 10.67 5.63 4.44
N THR A 383 11.68 6.31 3.90
CA THR A 383 11.89 7.75 4.09
C THR A 383 11.74 8.56 2.80
N SER A 384 11.75 7.90 1.64
CA SER A 384 11.57 8.54 0.34
C SER A 384 10.13 9.03 0.16
N THR A 385 9.99 10.30 -0.23
CA THR A 385 8.68 10.89 -0.50
C THR A 385 7.95 10.19 -1.64
N TRP A 386 8.68 9.73 -2.67
CA TRP A 386 8.09 9.06 -3.82
C TRP A 386 7.51 7.69 -3.46
N THR A 387 8.27 6.86 -2.75
CA THR A 387 7.83 5.54 -2.33
C THR A 387 6.65 5.62 -1.36
N LEU A 388 6.64 6.60 -0.45
CA LEU A 388 5.51 6.82 0.47
C LEU A 388 4.25 7.29 -0.28
N GLN A 389 4.39 8.11 -1.33
CA GLN A 389 3.26 8.48 -2.20
C GLN A 389 2.69 7.25 -2.92
N GLU A 390 3.56 6.44 -3.52
CA GLU A 390 3.19 5.21 -4.20
C GLU A 390 2.52 4.22 -3.24
N THR A 391 2.99 4.12 -2.00
CA THR A 391 2.38 3.31 -0.94
C THR A 391 0.98 3.76 -0.57
N CYS A 392 0.70 5.06 -0.60
CA CYS A 392 -0.66 5.56 -0.41
C CYS A 392 -1.56 5.03 -1.55
N ILE A 393 -1.08 5.03 -2.79
CA ILE A 393 -1.86 4.57 -3.95
C ILE A 393 -2.04 3.04 -3.89
N ARG A 394 -0.99 2.31 -3.53
CA ARG A 394 -0.93 0.85 -3.46
C ARG A 394 -0.49 0.36 -2.09
N PRO A 395 -1.32 0.50 -1.05
CA PRO A 395 -1.01 0.00 0.29
C PRO A 395 -0.78 -1.53 0.32
N ASP A 396 -1.26 -2.25 -0.70
CA ASP A 396 -1.13 -3.68 -0.91
C ASP A 396 0.21 -4.11 -1.55
N MET A 397 1.24 -3.26 -1.62
CA MET A 397 2.53 -3.66 -2.21
C MET A 397 3.14 -4.88 -1.51
N LEU A 398 3.65 -5.82 -2.31
CA LEU A 398 4.51 -6.91 -1.84
C LEU A 398 5.91 -6.36 -1.52
N LEU A 399 6.55 -6.85 -0.46
CA LEU A 399 7.93 -6.46 -0.15
C LEU A 399 8.88 -7.49 -0.75
N ALA A 400 9.91 -7.04 -1.47
CA ALA A 400 10.86 -7.92 -2.14
C ALA A 400 12.32 -7.51 -1.89
N THR A 401 13.20 -8.49 -1.71
CA THR A 401 14.65 -8.28 -1.60
C THR A 401 15.27 -7.84 -2.92
N ALA A 402 16.57 -7.57 -2.92
CA ALA A 402 17.36 -7.31 -4.12
C ALA A 402 17.14 -8.38 -5.21
N LYS A 403 16.95 -9.65 -4.83
CA LYS A 403 16.74 -10.78 -5.76
C LYS A 403 15.27 -11.07 -6.07
N PHE A 404 14.37 -10.15 -5.74
CA PHE A 404 12.92 -10.35 -5.84
C PHE A 404 12.38 -11.53 -5.00
N GLU A 405 13.05 -11.86 -3.88
CA GLU A 405 12.50 -12.81 -2.91
C GLU A 405 11.46 -12.08 -2.04
N PHE A 406 10.21 -12.55 -2.07
CA PHE A 406 9.12 -11.89 -1.37
C PHE A 406 9.12 -12.17 0.13
N LEU A 407 8.78 -11.14 0.93
CA LEU A 407 8.61 -11.28 2.37
C LEU A 407 7.41 -12.18 2.67
N LYS A 408 7.70 -13.27 3.36
CA LYS A 408 6.75 -14.29 3.76
C LYS A 408 6.80 -14.49 5.28
N VAL A 409 5.64 -14.64 5.91
CA VAL A 409 5.55 -15.02 7.34
C VAL A 409 5.58 -16.54 7.49
N THR A 410 5.03 -17.25 6.51
CA THR A 410 5.10 -18.70 6.33
C THR A 410 5.25 -18.97 4.84
N ASP A 411 5.61 -20.19 4.44
CA ASP A 411 5.84 -20.54 3.03
C ASP A 411 4.67 -20.17 2.10
N ASN A 412 3.45 -20.16 2.65
CA ASN A 412 2.20 -19.91 1.95
C ASN A 412 1.59 -18.52 2.20
N MET A 413 2.21 -17.67 3.04
CA MET A 413 1.64 -16.36 3.40
C MET A 413 2.62 -15.22 3.09
N MET A 414 2.44 -14.63 1.91
CA MET A 414 3.08 -13.37 1.53
C MET A 414 2.45 -12.20 2.30
N VAL A 415 3.29 -11.25 2.70
CA VAL A 415 2.87 -10.07 3.45
C VAL A 415 3.00 -8.82 2.58
N CYS A 416 1.95 -8.00 2.62
CA CYS A 416 1.93 -6.69 1.99
C CYS A 416 2.21 -5.58 3.01
N ILE A 417 2.51 -4.36 2.55
CA ILE A 417 2.78 -3.22 3.46
C ILE A 417 1.60 -2.94 4.40
N ASN A 418 0.36 -2.97 3.88
CA ASN A 418 -0.84 -2.76 4.68
C ASN A 418 -1.08 -3.84 5.74
N ASP A 419 -0.63 -5.07 5.50
CA ASP A 419 -0.69 -6.16 6.47
C ASP A 419 0.26 -5.88 7.65
N ILE A 420 1.46 -5.35 7.37
CA ILE A 420 2.41 -4.93 8.42
C ILE A 420 1.85 -3.71 9.16
N ALA A 421 1.30 -2.72 8.45
CA ALA A 421 0.67 -1.56 9.06
C ALA A 421 -0.48 -1.98 10.00
N ALA A 422 -1.29 -2.97 9.62
CA ALA A 422 -2.35 -3.52 10.45
C ALA A 422 -1.82 -4.15 11.73
N LEU A 423 -0.78 -4.99 11.62
CA LEU A 423 -0.11 -5.56 12.78
C LEU A 423 0.44 -4.46 13.70
N CYS A 424 1.18 -3.49 13.16
CA CYS A 424 1.72 -2.39 13.96
C CYS A 424 0.63 -1.60 14.68
N LEU A 425 -0.44 -1.23 13.98
CA LEU A 425 -1.56 -0.47 14.53
C LEU A 425 -2.22 -1.22 15.69
N VAL A 426 -2.54 -2.50 15.49
CA VAL A 426 -3.24 -3.30 16.51
C VAL A 426 -2.30 -3.67 17.66
N SER A 427 -1.04 -3.99 17.38
CA SER A 427 -0.05 -4.35 18.39
C SER A 427 0.28 -3.20 19.34
N LYS A 428 0.22 -1.93 18.90
CA LYS A 428 0.37 -0.77 19.80
C LYS A 428 -0.68 -0.75 20.93
N GLU A 429 -1.89 -1.24 20.66
CA GLU A 429 -2.96 -1.29 21.67
C GLU A 429 -2.83 -2.51 22.59
N LEU A 430 -2.38 -3.64 22.03
CA LEU A 430 -2.41 -4.93 22.69
C LEU A 430 -1.14 -5.25 23.48
N ILE A 431 0.02 -4.83 22.98
CA ILE A 431 1.31 -5.22 23.55
C ILE A 431 1.82 -4.09 24.44
N LYS A 432 1.87 -4.36 25.75
CA LYS A 432 2.39 -3.44 26.77
C LYS A 432 3.70 -3.98 27.34
N GLY A 433 4.59 -3.09 27.74
CA GLY A 433 5.88 -3.44 28.34
C GLY A 433 7.01 -3.57 27.33
N ASP A 434 8.15 -4.05 27.81
CA ASP A 434 9.39 -4.16 27.02
C ASP A 434 9.21 -5.12 25.84
N GLN A 435 9.53 -4.62 24.65
CA GLN A 435 9.50 -5.39 23.40
C GLN A 435 10.93 -5.74 22.96
N PRO A 436 11.11 -6.87 22.25
CA PRO A 436 12.39 -7.15 21.58
C PRO A 436 12.80 -6.01 20.67
N ARG A 437 14.12 -5.77 20.55
CA ARG A 437 14.66 -4.66 19.76
C ARG A 437 14.14 -4.67 18.32
N ALA A 438 14.18 -5.82 17.65
CA ALA A 438 13.69 -5.95 16.28
C ALA A 438 12.19 -5.63 16.13
N VAL A 439 11.37 -5.94 17.15
CA VAL A 439 9.95 -5.57 17.18
C VAL A 439 9.80 -4.05 17.30
N GLN A 440 10.59 -3.42 18.17
CA GLN A 440 10.60 -1.96 18.30
C GLN A 440 11.03 -1.29 17.00
N ASP A 441 12.04 -1.82 16.31
CA ASP A 441 12.53 -1.27 15.04
C ASP A 441 11.46 -1.29 13.95
N VAL A 442 10.67 -2.38 13.81
CA VAL A 442 9.54 -2.42 12.87
C VAL A 442 8.45 -1.41 13.26
N LEU A 443 8.03 -1.39 14.53
CA LEU A 443 7.01 -0.46 15.01
C LEU A 443 7.42 0.99 14.81
N GLN A 444 8.68 1.31 15.14
CA GLN A 444 9.25 2.64 15.00
C GLN A 444 9.44 3.03 13.52
N THR A 445 9.80 2.10 12.64
CA THR A 445 9.87 2.35 11.20
C THR A 445 8.52 2.76 10.64
N PHE A 446 7.46 2.03 10.96
CA PHE A 446 6.11 2.34 10.48
C PHE A 446 5.55 3.62 11.11
N GLU A 447 5.89 3.92 12.36
CA GLU A 447 5.51 5.17 13.01
C GLU A 447 6.26 6.37 12.44
N ASN A 448 7.58 6.26 12.29
CA ASN A 448 8.43 7.33 11.79
C ASN A 448 8.22 7.60 10.29
N SER A 449 7.71 6.65 9.52
CA SER A 449 7.33 6.86 8.11
C SER A 449 5.89 7.37 7.95
N GLY A 450 5.08 7.32 9.01
CA GLY A 450 3.64 7.59 8.96
C GLY A 450 2.81 6.45 8.38
N LEU A 451 3.43 5.31 8.03
CA LEU A 451 2.73 4.15 7.47
C LEU A 451 1.81 3.43 8.47
N VAL A 452 1.96 3.68 9.78
CA VAL A 452 0.99 3.18 10.77
C VAL A 452 -0.42 3.77 10.52
N ASP A 453 -0.50 4.99 9.99
CA ASP A 453 -1.75 5.68 9.67
C ASP A 453 -2.26 5.36 8.25
N LEU A 454 -1.56 4.50 7.49
CA LEU A 454 -1.90 4.13 6.11
C LEU A 454 -3.33 3.60 5.99
N LEU A 455 -3.79 2.87 7.00
CA LEU A 455 -5.14 2.30 7.06
C LEU A 455 -6.20 3.30 7.51
N ASP A 456 -5.79 4.39 8.17
CA ASP A 456 -6.67 5.43 8.69
C ASP A 456 -6.85 6.59 7.70
N LEU A 457 -6.27 6.49 6.50
CA LEU A 457 -6.41 7.46 5.42
C LEU A 457 -7.87 7.57 4.94
N GLN A 458 -8.64 8.41 5.64
CA GLN A 458 -10.00 8.80 5.29
C GLN A 458 -9.98 10.22 4.69
N PRO A 459 -10.57 10.47 3.51
CA PRO A 459 -10.66 11.80 2.91
C PRO A 459 -11.33 12.85 3.80
N LEU A 460 -12.14 12.39 4.77
CA LEU A 460 -12.98 13.24 5.61
C LEU A 460 -12.31 13.69 6.90
N ARG A 461 -11.18 13.10 7.29
CA ARG A 461 -10.33 13.64 8.36
C ARG A 461 -9.14 14.34 7.73
N VAL A 462 -9.42 15.46 7.05
CA VAL A 462 -8.44 16.55 7.02
C VAL A 462 -8.23 16.91 8.49
N ILE A 463 -7.12 16.43 9.06
CA ILE A 463 -6.72 16.80 10.42
C ILE A 463 -6.64 18.32 10.41
N PRO A 464 -7.34 19.05 11.30
CA PRO A 464 -7.18 20.49 11.41
C PRO A 464 -5.68 20.79 11.56
N GLU A 465 -5.19 21.80 10.84
CA GLU A 465 -3.78 22.25 10.82
C GLU A 465 -3.18 22.48 12.23
N ASP A 466 -4.03 22.57 13.25
CA ASP A 466 -3.70 22.90 14.63
C ASP A 466 -3.11 21.77 15.49
N LYS A 467 -3.03 20.53 15.00
CA LYS A 467 -2.26 19.48 15.72
C LYS A 467 -0.80 19.51 15.27
N LYS A 468 0.13 19.69 16.22
CA LYS A 468 1.58 19.55 16.01
C LYS A 468 1.92 18.13 15.59
N LEU A 469 1.73 17.82 14.31
CA LEU A 469 2.17 16.58 13.69
C LEU A 469 3.69 16.55 13.65
N GLY A 470 4.27 15.38 13.94
CA GLY A 470 5.70 15.14 13.69
C GLY A 470 6.02 15.38 12.21
N ARG A 471 7.28 15.75 11.93
CA ARG A 471 7.78 16.01 10.57
C ARG A 471 7.38 14.93 9.54
N PRO A 472 7.35 13.63 9.86
CA PRO A 472 6.97 12.60 8.89
C PRO A 472 5.48 12.56 8.56
N ALA A 473 4.61 12.72 9.56
CA ALA A 473 3.16 12.82 9.33
C ALA A 473 2.81 14.07 8.51
N ARG A 474 3.59 15.15 8.63
CA ARG A 474 3.51 16.30 7.70
C ARG A 474 3.94 15.92 6.29
N LEU A 475 5.10 15.28 6.10
CA LEU A 475 5.55 14.83 4.77
C LEU A 475 4.54 13.90 4.09
N PHE A 476 3.88 13.04 4.87
CA PHE A 476 2.81 12.15 4.41
C PHE A 476 1.54 12.93 4.02
N GLN A 477 1.14 13.92 4.81
CA GLN A 477 0.04 14.82 4.46
C GLN A 477 0.34 15.69 3.24
N ASP A 478 1.53 16.27 3.18
CA ASP A 478 2.02 17.06 2.05
C ASP A 478 2.05 16.19 0.79
N SER A 479 2.43 14.92 0.92
CA SER A 479 2.38 13.93 -0.15
C SER A 479 0.95 13.71 -0.67
N ILE A 480 -0.02 13.52 0.21
CA ILE A 480 -1.44 13.39 -0.17
C ILE A 480 -1.97 14.67 -0.82
N ALA A 481 -1.62 15.83 -0.27
CA ALA A 481 -2.00 17.13 -0.80
C ALA A 481 -1.41 17.35 -2.21
N ASN A 482 -0.14 16.96 -2.41
CA ASN A 482 0.51 17.00 -3.71
C ASN A 482 -0.16 16.06 -4.71
N ILE A 483 -0.44 14.80 -4.35
CA ILE A 483 -1.16 13.85 -5.21
C ILE A 483 -2.49 14.45 -5.70
N ARG A 484 -3.28 15.04 -4.80
CA ARG A 484 -4.56 15.68 -5.15
C ARG A 484 -4.40 16.89 -6.08
N LYS A 485 -3.37 17.70 -5.85
CA LYS A 485 -3.04 18.85 -6.70
C LYS A 485 -2.65 18.40 -8.12
N PHE A 486 -1.93 17.29 -8.23
CA PHE A 486 -1.53 16.72 -9.52
C PHE A 486 -2.71 16.08 -10.26
N SER A 487 -3.61 15.38 -9.56
CA SER A 487 -4.77 14.73 -10.18
C SER A 487 -5.87 15.72 -10.61
N GLY A 488 -6.01 16.86 -9.93
CA GLY A 488 -7.09 17.84 -10.18
C GLY A 488 -6.80 18.91 -11.23
N GLN A 489 -5.59 19.01 -11.80
CA GLN A 489 -5.29 20.02 -12.84
C GLN A 489 -5.66 19.52 -14.24
N THR A 490 -6.93 19.71 -14.63
CA THR A 490 -7.31 19.93 -16.02
C THR A 490 -6.84 21.34 -16.42
N LEU A 491 -5.90 21.41 -17.37
CA LEU A 491 -5.42 22.67 -17.92
C LEU A 491 -6.55 23.34 -18.70
N GLY A 492 -7.23 24.31 -18.08
CA GLY A 492 -7.95 25.33 -18.82
C GLY A 492 -6.96 26.09 -19.70
N GLU A 493 -7.08 25.93 -21.01
CA GLU A 493 -6.38 26.73 -22.01
C GLU A 493 -6.68 28.22 -21.79
N ASN A 494 -5.71 28.99 -21.31
CA ASN A 494 -5.44 30.38 -21.70
C ASN A 494 -4.34 30.99 -20.83
N ALA A 495 -3.08 30.78 -21.22
CA ALA A 495 -1.99 31.66 -20.82
C ALA A 495 -1.05 31.87 -22.01
N LYS A 496 -1.35 32.88 -22.83
CA LYS A 496 -0.44 33.38 -23.88
C LYS A 496 0.78 34.02 -23.21
N ALA A 497 1.91 33.30 -23.19
CA ALA A 497 3.20 33.86 -22.82
C ALA A 497 3.77 34.71 -23.97
N LYS A 498 4.10 35.97 -23.71
CA LYS A 498 4.85 36.85 -24.63
C LYS A 498 6.35 36.49 -24.62
N PRO A 499 7.07 36.56 -25.75
CA PRO A 499 8.49 36.27 -25.79
C PRO A 499 9.32 37.47 -25.32
N TYR A 500 10.31 37.21 -24.45
CA TYR A 500 11.35 38.18 -24.08
C TYR A 500 12.50 38.12 -25.10
N ARG A 501 12.87 39.26 -25.68
CA ARG A 501 14.08 39.45 -26.49
C ARG A 501 15.27 39.71 -25.57
N LEU A 502 16.42 39.07 -25.84
CA LEU A 502 17.73 39.47 -25.32
C LEU A 502 18.57 40.07 -26.46
N SER A 503 19.28 41.16 -26.15
CA SER A 503 20.29 41.79 -27.02
C SER A 503 21.70 41.49 -26.47
N PRO A 504 22.73 41.36 -27.33
CA PRO A 504 24.06 40.90 -26.93
C PRO A 504 25.10 42.03 -26.82
N SER A 505 25.94 41.96 -25.78
CA SER A 505 27.31 42.53 -25.64
C SER A 505 27.64 42.51 -24.14
N SER A 506 28.78 42.13 -23.60
CA SER A 506 30.17 42.16 -24.05
C SER A 506 31.03 41.38 -23.04
N GLN A 507 32.01 40.60 -23.50
CA GLN A 507 33.17 40.13 -22.72
C GLN A 507 34.28 41.21 -22.77
N PRO A 508 35.22 41.32 -21.79
CA PRO A 508 36.34 40.36 -21.70
C PRO A 508 36.97 40.07 -20.31
N SER A 509 37.54 38.85 -20.24
CA SER A 509 38.75 38.38 -19.52
C SER A 509 39.16 38.98 -18.16
N ALA A 510 39.12 38.15 -17.11
CA ALA A 510 40.26 37.74 -16.27
C ALA A 510 39.75 37.24 -14.90
N ILE A 511 39.90 35.93 -14.65
CA ILE A 511 40.14 35.23 -13.37
C ILE A 511 39.95 33.75 -13.69
N ARG A 512 41.06 33.08 -13.99
CA ARG A 512 41.17 31.62 -14.08
C ARG A 512 41.78 31.12 -12.77
N SER A 513 40.91 30.74 -11.84
CA SER A 513 41.06 29.67 -10.84
C SER A 513 39.93 29.83 -9.81
N ASN A 514 39.26 28.74 -9.44
CA ASN A 514 38.15 28.64 -8.47
C ASN A 514 36.68 28.75 -8.96
N LEU A 515 36.35 28.29 -10.17
CA LEU A 515 34.94 28.07 -10.58
C LEU A 515 34.69 26.69 -11.19
N TYR A 516 35.08 25.63 -10.48
CA TYR A 516 34.60 24.27 -10.77
C TYR A 516 33.55 23.73 -9.78
N GLU A 517 33.14 24.52 -8.78
CA GLU A 517 32.21 24.07 -7.72
C GLU A 517 30.79 24.68 -7.76
N ILE A 518 30.44 25.51 -8.74
CA ILE A 518 29.11 26.14 -8.82
C ILE A 518 28.36 25.81 -10.12
N GLY A 519 28.92 24.97 -10.99
CA GLY A 519 28.35 24.61 -12.30
C GLY A 519 27.31 23.50 -12.34
N THR A 520 27.01 22.84 -11.21
CA THR A 520 26.23 21.58 -11.21
C THR A 520 24.89 21.67 -10.46
N PHE A 521 24.30 22.88 -10.34
CA PHE A 521 22.99 23.07 -9.71
C PHE A 521 21.86 23.49 -10.68
N ALA A 522 22.14 23.58 -12.00
CA ALA A 522 21.19 24.13 -12.98
C ALA A 522 20.39 23.09 -13.80
N LEU A 523 20.35 21.82 -13.41
CA LEU A 523 19.49 20.79 -14.04
C LEU A 523 18.59 20.07 -13.03
N LEU A 524 18.19 20.74 -11.96
CA LEU A 524 17.03 20.35 -11.17
C LEU A 524 15.79 21.07 -11.72
N SER A 525 14.76 20.28 -12.05
CA SER A 525 13.48 20.68 -12.63
C SER A 525 12.95 22.05 -12.14
N PRO A 526 12.45 22.94 -13.04
CA PRO A 526 11.78 24.20 -12.65
C PRO A 526 10.55 24.02 -11.73
N ILE A 527 10.06 22.79 -11.57
CA ILE A 527 8.91 22.46 -10.73
C ILE A 527 9.30 22.40 -9.24
N ILE A 528 10.57 22.12 -8.91
CA ILE A 528 11.06 22.04 -7.52
C ILE A 528 11.29 23.44 -6.94
N ILE A 529 11.68 24.42 -7.76
CA ILE A 529 11.94 25.79 -7.31
C ILE A 529 10.64 26.57 -7.03
N SER A 530 9.52 26.22 -7.68
CA SER A 530 8.26 26.96 -7.48
C SER A 530 7.52 26.62 -6.19
N VAL A 531 7.83 25.47 -5.55
CA VAL A 531 7.21 25.06 -4.29
C VAL A 531 8.09 25.38 -3.08
N LEU A 532 9.43 25.42 -3.24
CA LEU A 532 10.35 25.74 -2.14
C LEU A 532 10.70 27.23 -2.01
N ALA A 533 10.54 28.05 -3.07
CA ALA A 533 10.90 29.48 -3.01
C ALA A 533 9.85 30.38 -2.31
N VAL A 534 8.60 29.94 -2.17
CA VAL A 534 7.55 30.76 -1.54
C VAL A 534 7.62 30.69 0.00
N GLU A 535 8.14 29.60 0.56
CA GLU A 535 8.13 29.39 2.02
C GLU A 535 9.46 29.74 2.71
N VAL A 536 10.58 29.68 1.98
CA VAL A 536 11.91 30.06 2.52
C VAL A 536 12.14 31.58 2.49
N CYS A 537 11.55 32.32 1.54
CA CYS A 537 11.65 33.79 1.52
C CYS A 537 10.70 34.48 2.49
N TYR A 538 9.54 33.91 2.83
CA TYR A 538 8.60 34.53 3.76
C TYR A 538 9.04 34.41 5.24
N THR A 539 9.74 33.32 5.58
CA THR A 539 10.16 33.06 6.97
C THR A 539 11.48 33.74 7.35
N THR A 540 12.32 34.07 6.36
CA THR A 540 13.64 34.69 6.60
C THR A 540 13.58 36.22 6.69
N VAL A 541 12.57 36.87 6.09
CA VAL A 541 12.40 38.34 6.16
C VAL A 541 11.67 38.78 7.43
N LYS A 542 10.79 37.95 8.00
CA LYS A 542 10.02 38.29 9.22
C LYS A 542 10.82 38.20 10.53
N ARG A 543 12.04 37.64 10.52
CA ARG A 543 12.95 37.57 11.67
C ARG A 543 14.05 38.63 11.69
N ARG A 544 14.05 39.57 10.72
CA ARG A 544 15.00 40.71 10.71
C ARG A 544 14.34 42.10 10.81
N PHE A 545 13.02 42.17 11.02
CA PHE A 545 12.30 43.42 11.26
C PHE A 545 11.20 43.26 12.33
N ASN A 546 11.56 42.71 13.49
CA ASN A 546 10.90 42.92 14.77
C ASN A 546 11.90 42.63 15.90
#